data_AF-A0A0F8V310-F1
#
_entry.id   AF-A0A0F8V310-F1
#
_cell.length_a   1.000
_cell.length_b   1.000
_cell.length_c   1.000
_cell.angle_alpha   90.00
_cell.angle_beta   90.00
_cell.angle_gamma   90.00
#
_symmetry.space_group_name_H-M   'P 1'
#
loop_
_entity.id
_entity.type
_entity.pdbx_description
1 polymer ?
#
loop_
_entity_poly.entity_id
_entity_poly.type
_entity_poly.pdbx_seq_one_letter_code
_entity_poly.pdbx_strand_id
1 'polypeptide(L)'
;MVKIFIQASYMGQQVDNELNMYKYMEQSPATHPGRDVIRTLLDTFYIDGPQDKHRCLVHPPLWESVLAFLRRNPIERLPSPVIAVVLHHLFLALDYLHTECHIAHTDIKADNIMFGIKDDSVFTDFEEYELQTVISVPWTFSADIWNVGCMIWDIYEGGSLFTGQDPEFQRYRSRAHLAEMINLLGPPPPSLVIQGELSDKFFSSDFLNQDLLTGLVPLEQRETTLEGTAEREAFLRFMRKMLQWEPGKRSSAKELAEDEWIHRHM
;
A
#
# COMPACT_ATOMS: atom_id res chain seq x y z
N MET A 1 9.26 -0.74 -20.36
CA MET A 1 9.27 -2.09 -19.73
C MET A 1 8.02 -2.83 -20.18
N VAL A 2 8.16 -4.10 -20.60
CA VAL A 2 7.05 -4.92 -21.11
C VAL A 2 6.67 -5.93 -20.04
N LYS A 3 5.40 -5.93 -19.60
CA LYS A 3 4.86 -6.95 -18.69
C LYS A 3 4.20 -8.03 -19.55
N ILE A 4 4.78 -9.23 -19.55
CA ILE A 4 4.27 -10.38 -20.32
C ILE A 4 3.42 -11.23 -19.39
N PHE A 5 2.16 -11.46 -19.76
CA PHE A 5 1.29 -12.39 -19.06
C PHE A 5 1.12 -13.67 -19.85
N ILE A 6 1.31 -14.79 -19.17
CA ILE A 6 1.04 -16.11 -19.70
C ILE A 6 -0.47 -16.37 -19.56
N GLN A 7 -1.19 -16.51 -20.68
CA GLN A 7 -2.56 -17.02 -20.66
C GLN A 7 -2.55 -18.51 -20.29
N ALA A 8 -2.29 -18.84 -19.03
CA ALA A 8 -2.86 -20.06 -18.48
C ALA A 8 -4.38 -19.80 -18.31
N SER A 9 -5.22 -20.81 -18.52
CA SER A 9 -6.69 -20.72 -18.42
C SER A 9 -7.22 -20.13 -17.10
N TYR A 10 -6.37 -20.00 -16.07
CA TYR A 10 -6.66 -19.34 -14.79
C TYR A 10 -6.19 -17.86 -14.72
N MET A 11 -5.17 -17.45 -15.47
CA MET A 11 -4.59 -16.09 -15.44
C MET A 11 -5.22 -15.12 -16.45
N GLY A 12 -5.92 -15.61 -17.48
CA GLY A 12 -6.54 -14.76 -18.51
C GLY A 12 -7.45 -13.65 -17.94
N GLN A 13 -8.17 -13.95 -16.85
CA GLN A 13 -9.08 -13.01 -16.22
C GLN A 13 -8.37 -11.84 -15.51
N GLN A 14 -7.15 -12.04 -14.98
CA GLN A 14 -6.40 -11.00 -14.28
C GLN A 14 -5.86 -9.93 -15.22
N VAL A 15 -5.37 -10.33 -16.41
CA VAL A 15 -4.83 -9.41 -17.42
C VAL A 15 -5.94 -8.57 -18.04
N ASP A 16 -7.09 -9.20 -18.31
CA ASP A 16 -8.27 -8.49 -18.80
C ASP A 16 -8.73 -7.44 -17.78
N ASN A 17 -8.68 -7.77 -16.47
CA ASN A 17 -9.01 -6.80 -15.42
C ASN A 17 -8.03 -5.61 -15.41
N GLU A 18 -6.71 -5.85 -15.43
CA GLU A 18 -5.70 -4.77 -15.43
C GLU A 18 -5.84 -3.86 -16.65
N LEU A 19 -6.03 -4.43 -17.84
CA LEU A 19 -6.26 -3.65 -19.07
C LEU A 19 -7.55 -2.83 -19.00
N ASN A 20 -8.63 -3.42 -18.46
CA ASN A 20 -9.89 -2.70 -18.31
C ASN A 20 -9.76 -1.52 -17.34
N MET A 21 -8.91 -1.61 -16.31
CA MET A 21 -8.63 -0.47 -15.43
C MET A 21 -7.91 0.65 -16.18
N TYR A 22 -6.91 0.35 -17.01
CA TYR A 22 -6.26 1.37 -17.85
C TYR A 22 -7.24 2.08 -18.78
N LYS A 23 -8.06 1.30 -19.50
CA LYS A 23 -9.10 1.84 -20.40
C LYS A 23 -10.16 2.66 -19.68
N TYR A 24 -10.45 2.32 -18.43
CA TYR A 24 -11.37 3.07 -17.59
C TYR A 24 -10.75 4.41 -17.19
N MET A 25 -9.51 4.42 -16.70
CA MET A 25 -8.79 5.64 -16.33
C MET A 25 -8.58 6.60 -17.51
N GLU A 26 -8.42 6.09 -18.74
CA GLU A 26 -8.36 6.92 -19.95
C GLU A 26 -9.64 7.72 -20.21
N GLN A 27 -10.78 7.26 -19.71
CA GLN A 27 -12.07 7.95 -19.84
C GLN A 27 -12.32 8.97 -18.71
N SER A 28 -11.53 8.92 -17.63
CA SER A 28 -11.62 9.84 -16.51
C SER A 28 -10.98 11.21 -16.82
N PRO A 29 -11.39 12.30 -16.13
CA PRO A 29 -10.91 13.65 -16.41
C PRO A 29 -9.38 13.77 -16.39
N ALA A 30 -8.82 14.41 -17.43
CA ALA A 30 -7.38 14.50 -17.65
C ALA A 30 -6.68 15.61 -16.84
N THR A 31 -7.43 16.44 -16.12
CA THR A 31 -6.92 17.69 -15.51
C THR A 31 -6.36 17.52 -14.10
N HIS A 32 -6.58 16.37 -13.47
CA HIS A 32 -6.14 16.15 -12.10
C HIS A 32 -4.62 15.88 -12.04
N PRO A 33 -3.84 16.61 -11.22
CA PRO A 33 -2.37 16.47 -11.19
C PRO A 33 -1.90 15.06 -10.78
N GLY A 34 -2.70 14.35 -9.99
CA GLY A 34 -2.47 12.95 -9.64
C GLY A 34 -2.41 11.98 -10.82
N ARG A 35 -3.02 12.32 -11.96
CA ARG A 35 -3.01 11.47 -13.15
C ARG A 35 -1.59 11.27 -13.69
N ASP A 36 -0.77 12.32 -13.68
CA ASP A 36 0.60 12.28 -14.20
C ASP A 36 1.56 11.45 -13.33
N VAL A 37 1.15 11.14 -12.10
CA VAL A 37 1.91 10.28 -11.17
C VAL A 37 1.63 8.81 -11.44
N ILE A 38 0.48 8.47 -12.03
CA ILE A 38 0.10 7.09 -12.31
C ILE A 38 0.80 6.62 -13.58
N ARG A 39 1.41 5.43 -13.49
CA ARG A 39 2.03 4.78 -14.64
C ARG A 39 1.00 4.58 -15.74
N THR A 40 1.32 5.05 -16.95
CA THR A 40 0.45 4.90 -18.11
C THR A 40 0.72 3.60 -18.87
N LEU A 41 -0.29 3.13 -19.60
CA LEU A 41 -0.16 2.06 -20.58
C LEU A 41 0.14 2.68 -21.94
N LEU A 42 1.27 2.34 -22.55
CA LEU A 42 1.69 2.86 -23.86
C LEU A 42 1.10 2.06 -25.01
N ASP A 43 1.07 0.73 -24.87
CA ASP A 43 0.59 -0.17 -25.93
C ASP A 43 0.20 -1.54 -25.35
N THR A 44 -0.59 -2.29 -26.12
CA THR A 44 -0.93 -3.68 -25.86
C THR A 44 -0.86 -4.52 -27.11
N PHE A 45 -0.21 -5.68 -27.02
CA PHE A 45 -0.12 -6.61 -28.13
C PHE A 45 -0.12 -8.06 -27.64
N TYR A 46 -0.15 -9.00 -28.58
CA TYR A 46 -0.04 -10.44 -28.31
C TYR A 46 1.24 -11.00 -28.90
N ILE A 47 1.86 -11.92 -28.18
CA ILE A 47 2.96 -12.76 -28.65
C ILE A 47 2.46 -14.19 -28.76
N ASP A 48 2.71 -14.85 -29.89
CA ASP A 48 2.42 -16.28 -30.03
C ASP A 48 3.47 -17.10 -29.29
N GLY A 49 3.04 -17.90 -28.32
CA GLY A 49 3.88 -18.86 -27.62
C GLY A 49 3.74 -20.28 -28.17
N PRO A 50 4.56 -21.24 -27.69
CA PRO A 50 4.51 -22.62 -28.15
C PRO A 50 3.18 -23.33 -27.90
N GLN A 51 2.38 -22.84 -26.94
CA GLN A 51 1.14 -23.47 -26.49
C GLN A 51 -0.05 -22.52 -26.60
N ASP A 52 0.14 -21.23 -26.27
CA ASP A 52 -0.93 -20.22 -26.21
C ASP A 52 -0.42 -18.83 -26.62
N LYS A 53 -1.32 -17.85 -26.72
CA LYS A 53 -0.95 -16.45 -26.93
C LYS A 53 -0.72 -15.75 -25.59
N HIS A 54 0.29 -14.90 -25.54
CA HIS A 54 0.66 -14.12 -24.37
C HIS A 54 0.29 -12.67 -24.60
N ARG A 55 -0.58 -12.09 -23.75
CA ARG A 55 -0.88 -10.67 -23.83
C ARG A 55 0.23 -9.88 -23.14
N CYS A 56 0.71 -8.86 -23.82
CA CYS A 56 1.79 -7.99 -23.37
C CYS A 56 1.27 -6.58 -23.15
N LEU A 57 1.62 -5.99 -22.00
CA LEU A 57 1.32 -4.60 -21.65
C LEU A 57 2.63 -3.79 -21.66
N VAL A 58 2.69 -2.75 -22.47
CA VAL A 58 3.87 -1.89 -22.61
C VAL A 58 3.70 -0.66 -21.75
N HIS A 59 4.68 -0.37 -20.91
CA HIS A 59 4.66 0.80 -20.03
C HIS A 59 5.95 1.61 -20.16
N PRO A 60 5.94 2.90 -19.77
CA PRO A 60 7.16 3.68 -19.62
C PRO A 60 8.12 2.93 -18.69
N PRO A 61 9.43 2.97 -18.99
CA PRO A 61 10.39 2.42 -18.07
C PRO A 61 10.44 3.29 -16.80
N LEU A 62 10.64 2.63 -15.67
CA LEU A 62 10.74 3.23 -14.35
C LEU A 62 12.00 2.66 -13.69
N TRP A 63 12.50 3.35 -12.68
CA TRP A 63 13.68 2.96 -11.91
C TRP A 63 13.29 1.85 -10.91
N GLU A 64 14.00 1.79 -9.79
CA GLU A 64 13.73 0.87 -8.69
C GLU A 64 12.48 1.26 -7.88
N SER A 65 11.93 0.27 -7.17
CA SER A 65 10.84 0.50 -6.22
C SER A 65 11.33 1.23 -4.97
N VAL A 66 10.42 1.87 -4.22
CA VAL A 66 10.75 2.48 -2.93
C VAL A 66 11.33 1.44 -1.98
N LEU A 67 10.85 0.20 -2.03
CA LEU A 67 11.40 -0.92 -1.27
C LEU A 67 12.86 -1.24 -1.65
N ALA A 68 13.15 -1.31 -2.95
CA ALA A 68 14.52 -1.54 -3.42
C ALA A 68 15.45 -0.40 -2.98
N PHE A 69 14.99 0.85 -3.09
CA PHE A 69 15.73 2.02 -2.62
C PHE A 69 15.97 2.01 -1.10
N LEU A 70 14.96 1.66 -0.31
CA LEU A 70 15.06 1.49 1.14
C LEU A 70 16.15 0.47 1.52
N ARG A 71 16.15 -0.69 0.86
CA ARG A 71 17.10 -1.79 1.11
C ARG A 71 18.54 -1.45 0.75
N ARG A 72 18.77 -0.43 -0.10
CA ARG A 72 20.11 0.08 -0.39
C ARG A 72 20.67 0.91 0.75
N ASN A 73 19.82 1.41 1.65
CA ASN A 73 20.27 2.13 2.83
C ASN A 73 20.67 1.12 3.93
N PRO A 74 21.93 1.13 4.41
CA PRO A 74 22.38 0.17 5.43
C PRO A 74 21.61 0.21 6.76
N ILE A 75 20.93 1.33 7.03
CA ILE A 75 20.07 1.49 8.22
C ILE A 75 18.61 1.10 7.94
N GLU A 76 18.26 0.71 6.71
CA GLU A 76 16.93 0.29 6.27
C GLU A 76 15.81 1.28 6.64
N ARG A 77 16.11 2.58 6.59
CA ARG A 77 15.19 3.69 6.89
C ARG A 77 15.33 4.80 5.85
N LEU A 78 14.35 5.69 5.69
CA LEU A 78 14.50 6.85 4.80
C LEU A 78 14.35 8.19 5.55
N PRO A 79 15.07 9.26 5.14
CA PRO A 79 14.88 10.58 5.73
C PRO A 79 13.47 11.14 5.49
N SER A 80 12.93 11.90 6.45
CA SER A 80 11.60 12.52 6.39
C SER A 80 11.32 13.29 5.08
N PRO A 81 12.26 14.08 4.52
CA PRO A 81 12.02 14.79 3.26
C PRO A 81 11.79 13.86 2.06
N VAL A 82 12.51 12.74 1.99
CA VAL A 82 12.34 11.76 0.90
C VAL A 82 10.97 11.11 1.02
N ILE A 83 10.59 10.71 2.23
CA ILE A 83 9.28 10.11 2.51
C ILE A 83 8.16 11.11 2.17
N ALA A 84 8.28 12.37 2.58
CA ALA A 84 7.28 13.40 2.30
C ALA A 84 7.06 13.62 0.79
N VAL A 85 8.13 13.65 -0.01
CA VAL A 85 8.02 13.75 -1.46
C VAL A 85 7.31 12.53 -2.06
N VAL A 86 7.68 11.32 -1.65
CA VAL A 86 7.04 10.08 -2.13
C VAL A 86 5.56 10.08 -1.77
N LEU A 87 5.23 10.44 -0.52
CA LEU A 87 3.87 10.45 -0.02
C LEU A 87 3.00 11.51 -0.67
N HIS A 88 3.51 12.71 -0.88
CA HIS A 88 2.76 13.76 -1.57
C HIS A 88 2.33 13.28 -2.97
N HIS A 89 3.26 12.71 -3.76
CA HIS A 89 2.92 12.16 -5.07
C HIS A 89 1.94 10.99 -4.97
N LEU A 90 2.14 10.08 -4.01
CA LEU A 90 1.23 8.96 -3.77
C LEU A 90 -0.18 9.43 -3.42
N PHE A 91 -0.33 10.43 -2.57
CA PHE A 91 -1.63 10.96 -2.20
C PHE A 91 -2.30 11.70 -3.35
N LEU A 92 -1.56 12.42 -4.20
CA LEU A 92 -2.12 12.97 -5.44
C LEU A 92 -2.65 11.86 -6.35
N ALA A 93 -1.89 10.78 -6.54
CA ALA A 93 -2.31 9.63 -7.33
C ALA A 93 -3.55 8.94 -6.75
N LEU A 94 -3.59 8.73 -5.43
CA LEU A 94 -4.74 8.15 -4.75
C LEU A 94 -5.96 9.07 -4.78
N ASP A 95 -5.79 10.38 -4.65
CA ASP A 95 -6.88 11.36 -4.77
C ASP A 95 -7.51 11.27 -6.15
N TYR A 96 -6.70 11.23 -7.21
CA TYR A 96 -7.19 11.00 -8.57
C TYR A 96 -7.95 9.67 -8.69
N LEU A 97 -7.35 8.57 -8.23
CA LEU A 97 -7.98 7.25 -8.29
C LEU A 97 -9.31 7.21 -7.55
N HIS A 98 -9.38 7.80 -6.35
CA HIS A 98 -10.56 7.74 -5.48
C HIS A 98 -11.67 8.68 -5.96
N THR A 99 -11.33 9.90 -6.37
CA THR A 99 -12.31 10.95 -6.66
C THR A 99 -12.73 11.02 -8.12
N GLU A 100 -11.81 10.81 -9.06
CA GLU A 100 -12.07 10.95 -10.51
C GLU A 100 -12.27 9.60 -11.20
N CYS A 101 -11.55 8.56 -10.75
CA CYS A 101 -11.66 7.21 -11.32
C CYS A 101 -12.56 6.28 -10.50
N HIS A 102 -12.85 6.60 -9.24
CA HIS A 102 -13.57 5.71 -8.32
C HIS A 102 -12.96 4.29 -8.22
N ILE A 103 -11.63 4.20 -8.27
CA ILE A 103 -10.84 2.96 -8.20
C ILE A 103 -10.08 2.94 -6.87
N ALA A 104 -10.13 1.83 -6.13
CA ALA A 104 -9.16 1.57 -5.07
C ALA A 104 -8.01 0.71 -5.60
N HIS A 105 -6.78 0.99 -5.19
CA HIS A 105 -5.61 0.21 -5.62
C HIS A 105 -5.55 -1.15 -4.92
N THR A 106 -5.90 -1.20 -3.63
CA THR A 106 -5.97 -2.38 -2.73
C THR A 106 -4.64 -3.02 -2.33
N ASP A 107 -3.57 -2.84 -3.11
CA ASP A 107 -2.23 -3.40 -2.83
C ASP A 107 -1.15 -2.31 -2.73
N ILE A 108 -1.40 -1.24 -1.97
CA ILE A 108 -0.38 -0.19 -1.76
C ILE A 108 0.72 -0.71 -0.83
N LYS A 109 1.95 -0.80 -1.35
CA LYS A 109 3.16 -1.18 -0.61
C LYS A 109 4.38 -0.59 -1.30
N ALA A 110 5.49 -0.49 -0.56
CA ALA A 110 6.72 0.17 -1.04
C ALA A 110 7.30 -0.46 -2.33
N ASP A 111 6.97 -1.73 -2.60
CA ASP A 111 7.42 -2.41 -3.82
C ASP A 111 6.61 -2.03 -5.07
N ASN A 112 5.34 -1.65 -4.89
CA ASN A 112 4.46 -1.24 -5.98
C ASN A 112 4.59 0.26 -6.34
N ILE A 113 5.46 0.99 -5.64
CA ILE A 113 5.74 2.41 -5.90
C ILE A 113 7.15 2.50 -6.47
N MET A 114 7.29 3.07 -7.66
CA MET A 114 8.57 3.15 -8.36
C MET A 114 8.94 4.58 -8.73
N PHE A 115 10.25 4.87 -8.74
CA PHE A 115 10.74 6.19 -9.14
C PHE A 115 10.74 6.36 -10.66
N GLY A 116 10.33 7.53 -11.14
CA GLY A 116 10.44 7.90 -12.56
C GLY A 116 11.90 8.14 -12.96
N ILE A 117 12.26 7.80 -14.20
CA ILE A 117 13.60 8.03 -14.74
C ILE A 117 13.59 9.36 -15.49
N LYS A 118 14.48 10.29 -15.12
CA LYS A 118 14.66 11.58 -15.80
C LYS A 118 15.82 11.61 -16.80
N ASP A 119 16.56 10.51 -16.98
CA ASP A 119 17.71 10.44 -17.86
C ASP A 119 17.80 9.07 -18.56
N ASP A 120 17.68 9.06 -19.89
CA ASP A 120 17.49 7.87 -20.75
C ASP A 120 18.75 6.97 -20.89
N SER A 121 19.81 7.24 -20.14
CA SER A 121 21.12 6.59 -20.28
C SER A 121 21.36 5.37 -19.38
N VAL A 122 20.42 5.00 -18.50
CA VAL A 122 20.68 4.05 -17.40
C VAL A 122 20.15 2.62 -17.65
N PHE A 123 19.61 2.32 -18.84
CA PHE A 123 18.93 1.03 -19.13
C PHE A 123 19.82 -0.07 -19.71
N THR A 124 20.99 -0.28 -19.13
CA THR A 124 21.67 -1.57 -19.24
C THR A 124 21.81 -2.09 -17.83
N ASP A 125 20.76 -2.76 -17.38
CA ASP A 125 20.83 -4.09 -16.76
C ASP A 125 19.67 -4.28 -15.76
N PHE A 126 19.12 -5.50 -15.82
CA PHE A 126 18.24 -6.17 -14.85
C PHE A 126 16.71 -6.09 -15.06
N GLU A 127 16.18 -7.30 -15.28
CA GLU A 127 14.77 -7.70 -15.25
C GLU A 127 14.50 -8.64 -14.06
N GLU A 128 13.19 -8.72 -13.73
CA GLU A 128 12.44 -9.73 -12.97
C GLU A 128 12.56 -9.77 -11.44
N TYR A 129 11.49 -9.39 -10.73
CA TYR A 129 10.38 -10.26 -10.30
C TYR A 129 9.32 -9.43 -9.54
N GLU A 130 8.04 -9.81 -9.61
CA GLU A 130 7.10 -9.93 -8.47
C GLU A 130 5.68 -10.18 -8.98
N LEU A 131 5.02 -11.16 -8.37
CA LEU A 131 3.70 -11.68 -8.72
C LEU A 131 2.92 -11.74 -7.42
N GLN A 132 1.93 -10.87 -7.22
CA GLN A 132 1.05 -10.96 -6.05
C GLN A 132 -0.42 -10.74 -6.40
N THR A 133 -1.23 -11.44 -5.60
CA THR A 133 -2.59 -11.89 -5.85
C THR A 133 -3.61 -10.89 -5.31
N VAL A 134 -4.57 -10.47 -6.12
CA VAL A 134 -5.69 -9.62 -5.68
C VAL A 134 -6.81 -10.50 -5.12
N ILE A 135 -7.15 -10.36 -3.84
CA ILE A 135 -8.36 -10.94 -3.25
C ILE A 135 -9.48 -9.89 -3.31
N SER A 136 -10.58 -10.26 -3.96
CA SER A 136 -11.80 -9.48 -4.12
C SER A 136 -12.59 -9.39 -2.81
N VAL A 137 -12.64 -8.20 -2.20
CA VAL A 137 -13.55 -7.82 -1.10
C VAL A 137 -14.06 -6.39 -1.41
N PRO A 138 -15.29 -6.00 -1.06
CA PRO A 138 -15.88 -4.76 -1.56
C PRO A 138 -15.06 -3.53 -1.17
N TRP A 139 -14.82 -2.67 -2.16
CA TRP A 139 -14.01 -1.46 -2.15
C TRP A 139 -14.03 -0.69 -0.84
N THR A 140 -12.86 -0.31 -0.33
CA THR A 140 -12.76 0.86 0.53
C THR A 140 -11.51 1.65 0.16
N PHE A 141 -11.66 2.85 -0.40
CA PHE A 141 -10.55 3.80 -0.62
C PHE A 141 -9.72 4.00 0.65
N SER A 142 -10.38 3.92 1.80
CA SER A 142 -9.77 3.90 3.13
C SER A 142 -8.83 2.72 3.38
N ALA A 143 -8.94 1.59 2.68
CA ALA A 143 -7.97 0.49 2.75
C ALA A 143 -6.63 0.92 2.13
N ASP A 144 -6.64 1.67 1.03
CA ASP A 144 -5.40 2.26 0.49
C ASP A 144 -4.76 3.17 1.52
N ILE A 145 -5.57 4.02 2.20
CA ILE A 145 -5.08 4.91 3.25
C ILE A 145 -4.45 4.13 4.43
N TRP A 146 -5.07 3.01 4.84
CA TRP A 146 -4.50 2.15 5.86
C TRP A 146 -3.18 1.51 5.43
N ASN A 147 -3.14 0.98 4.20
CA ASN A 147 -1.95 0.38 3.62
C ASN A 147 -0.80 1.39 3.50
N VAL A 148 -1.10 2.65 3.15
CA VAL A 148 -0.14 3.76 3.21
C VAL A 148 0.38 3.96 4.64
N GLY A 149 -0.51 3.96 5.64
CA GLY A 149 -0.11 4.05 7.05
C GLY A 149 0.86 2.94 7.46
N CYS A 150 0.57 1.68 7.14
CA CYS A 150 1.49 0.57 7.40
C CYS A 150 2.83 0.76 6.68
N MET A 151 2.79 1.09 5.38
CA MET A 151 3.98 1.28 4.56
C MET A 151 4.90 2.38 5.11
N ILE A 152 4.34 3.51 5.55
CA ILE A 152 5.13 4.62 6.11
C ILE A 152 5.83 4.17 7.37
N TRP A 153 5.12 3.50 8.28
CA TRP A 153 5.72 3.00 9.51
C TRP A 153 6.91 2.09 9.24
N ASP A 154 6.74 1.14 8.32
CA ASP A 154 7.77 0.17 7.96
C ASP A 154 9.03 0.84 7.41
N ILE A 155 8.85 1.85 6.53
CA ILE A 155 9.94 2.66 5.97
C ILE A 155 10.62 3.51 7.06
N TYR A 156 9.85 3.98 8.03
CA TYR A 156 10.33 4.91 9.06
C TYR A 156 11.11 4.21 10.17
N GLU A 157 10.55 3.14 10.72
CA GLU A 157 11.13 2.38 11.82
C GLU A 157 12.10 1.28 11.34
N GLY A 158 12.09 0.93 10.06
CA GLY A 158 12.91 -0.17 9.52
C GLY A 158 12.41 -1.54 9.97
N GLY A 159 11.10 -1.70 10.17
CA GLY A 159 10.49 -2.94 10.62
C GLY A 159 8.97 -2.90 10.54
N SER A 160 8.35 -4.07 10.35
CA SER A 160 6.91 -4.12 10.07
C SER A 160 6.03 -3.73 11.25
N LEU A 161 5.08 -2.81 11.01
CA LEU A 161 4.06 -2.40 12.00
C LEU A 161 3.22 -3.59 12.47
N PHE A 162 2.88 -4.45 11.52
CA PHE A 162 2.14 -5.70 11.72
C PHE A 162 2.85 -6.82 10.97
N THR A 163 3.34 -7.82 11.68
CA THR A 163 3.98 -8.99 11.06
C THR A 163 2.95 -10.06 10.70
N GLY A 164 1.84 -10.11 11.45
CA GLY A 164 0.88 -11.20 11.43
C GLY A 164 1.49 -12.57 11.74
N GLN A 165 2.72 -12.60 12.28
CA GLN A 165 3.47 -13.82 12.51
C GLN A 165 2.90 -14.53 13.73
N ASP A 166 2.38 -15.72 13.49
CA ASP A 166 1.79 -16.54 14.53
C ASP A 166 2.89 -17.32 15.28
N PRO A 167 3.10 -17.10 16.59
CA PRO A 167 4.15 -17.77 17.33
C PRO A 167 3.91 -19.28 17.46
N GLU A 168 2.66 -19.74 17.39
CA GLU A 168 2.33 -21.17 17.45
C GLU A 168 2.63 -21.86 16.10
N PHE A 169 2.26 -21.23 15.00
CA PHE A 169 2.34 -21.83 13.66
C PHE A 169 3.55 -21.41 12.84
N GLN A 170 4.33 -20.43 13.32
CA GLN A 170 5.52 -19.89 12.67
C GLN A 170 5.26 -19.43 11.23
N ARG A 171 4.08 -18.85 10.98
CA ARG A 171 3.68 -18.28 9.68
C ARG A 171 2.65 -17.18 9.86
N TYR A 172 2.40 -16.43 8.79
CA TYR A 172 1.31 -15.45 8.77
C TYR A 172 -0.05 -16.10 9.04
N ARG A 173 -0.81 -15.53 9.99
CA ARG A 173 -2.21 -15.87 10.26
C ARG A 173 -3.00 -14.63 10.61
N SER A 174 -4.24 -14.55 10.12
CA SER A 174 -5.15 -13.44 10.40
C SER A 174 -5.43 -13.21 11.89
N ARG A 175 -5.35 -14.25 12.74
CA ARG A 175 -5.52 -14.11 14.20
C ARG A 175 -4.39 -13.33 14.86
N ALA A 176 -3.15 -13.58 14.45
CA ALA A 176 -1.98 -12.89 14.97
C ALA A 176 -1.98 -11.44 14.47
N HIS A 177 -2.29 -11.23 13.20
CA HIS A 177 -2.41 -9.88 12.63
C HIS A 177 -3.51 -9.06 13.34
N LEU A 178 -4.69 -9.65 13.58
CA LEU A 178 -5.77 -8.99 14.30
C LEU A 178 -5.38 -8.68 15.76
N ALA A 179 -4.66 -9.59 16.43
CA ALA A 179 -4.15 -9.33 17.78
C ALA A 179 -3.14 -8.18 17.80
N GLU A 180 -2.23 -8.08 16.83
CA GLU A 180 -1.29 -6.96 16.73
C GLU A 180 -2.02 -5.63 16.50
N MET A 181 -3.09 -5.61 15.68
CA MET A 181 -3.96 -4.44 15.51
C MET A 181 -4.61 -4.04 16.83
N ILE A 182 -5.12 -4.99 17.62
CA ILE A 182 -5.72 -4.74 18.93
C ILE A 182 -4.67 -4.23 19.93
N ASN A 183 -3.47 -4.81 19.92
CA ASN A 183 -2.37 -4.35 20.76
C ASN A 183 -1.89 -2.95 20.37
N LEU A 184 -2.14 -2.47 19.14
CA LEU A 184 -1.81 -1.11 18.71
C LEU A 184 -2.92 -0.10 19.01
N LEU A 185 -4.15 -0.41 18.57
CA LEU A 185 -5.27 0.52 18.53
C LEU A 185 -6.24 0.37 19.71
N GLY A 186 -6.08 -0.68 20.50
CA GLY A 186 -7.09 -1.14 21.45
C GLY A 186 -8.19 -1.96 20.75
N PRO A 187 -9.19 -2.44 21.51
CA PRO A 187 -10.24 -3.26 20.97
C PRO A 187 -11.05 -2.52 19.89
N PRO A 188 -11.51 -3.21 18.83
CA PRO A 188 -12.33 -2.58 17.80
C PRO A 188 -13.66 -2.08 18.38
N PRO A 189 -14.22 -0.99 17.83
CA PRO A 189 -15.53 -0.51 18.25
C PRO A 189 -16.62 -1.59 18.10
N PRO A 190 -17.55 -1.71 19.06
CA PRO A 190 -18.62 -2.72 19.00
C PRO A 190 -19.47 -2.65 17.72
N SER A 191 -19.66 -1.44 17.18
CA SER A 191 -20.36 -1.22 15.91
C SER A 191 -19.72 -1.97 14.74
N LEU A 192 -18.38 -2.03 14.71
CA LEU A 192 -17.61 -2.70 13.66
C LEU A 192 -17.67 -4.23 13.83
N VAL A 193 -17.65 -4.70 15.08
CA VAL A 193 -17.82 -6.13 15.39
C VAL A 193 -19.21 -6.61 14.98
N ILE A 194 -20.28 -5.85 15.25
CA ILE A 194 -21.64 -6.25 14.88
C ILE A 194 -21.85 -6.28 13.35
N GLN A 195 -21.17 -5.42 12.61
CA GLN A 195 -21.31 -5.31 11.14
C GLN A 195 -20.52 -6.39 10.37
N GLY A 196 -19.50 -6.99 10.99
CA GLY A 196 -18.67 -8.00 10.32
C GLY A 196 -19.36 -9.36 10.22
N GLU A 197 -19.58 -9.84 8.99
CA GLU A 197 -20.19 -11.15 8.71
C GLU A 197 -19.43 -12.35 9.34
N LEU A 198 -18.17 -12.14 9.73
CA LEU A 198 -17.30 -13.15 10.32
C LEU A 198 -16.87 -12.82 11.76
N SER A 199 -17.41 -11.77 12.38
CA SER A 199 -16.96 -11.29 13.69
C SER A 199 -17.04 -12.36 14.77
N ASP A 200 -18.10 -13.16 14.80
CA ASP A 200 -18.23 -14.25 15.77
C ASP A 200 -17.11 -15.29 15.64
N LYS A 201 -16.55 -15.47 14.44
CA LYS A 201 -15.40 -16.36 14.21
C LYS A 201 -14.10 -15.72 14.66
N PHE A 202 -13.89 -14.44 14.32
CA PHE A 202 -12.63 -13.73 14.58
C PHE A 202 -12.45 -13.30 16.06
N PHE A 203 -13.54 -13.07 16.79
CA PHE A 203 -13.54 -12.65 18.19
C PHE A 203 -13.98 -13.75 19.16
N SER A 204 -14.09 -14.99 18.68
CA SER A 204 -14.23 -16.14 19.59
C SER A 204 -12.94 -16.33 20.40
N SER A 205 -13.09 -16.77 21.65
CA SER A 205 -11.94 -17.10 22.52
C SER A 205 -11.00 -18.14 21.90
N ASP A 206 -11.54 -18.98 21.01
CA ASP A 206 -10.80 -20.06 20.36
C ASP A 206 -9.95 -19.55 19.19
N PHE A 207 -10.38 -18.46 18.54
CA PHE A 207 -9.65 -17.85 17.43
C PHE A 207 -8.65 -16.79 17.90
N LEU A 208 -9.09 -15.88 18.76
CA LEU A 208 -8.25 -14.83 19.32
C LEU A 208 -7.75 -15.27 20.70
N ASN A 209 -6.69 -16.09 20.70
CA ASN A 209 -6.09 -16.57 21.94
C ASN A 209 -5.60 -15.38 22.79
N GLN A 210 -5.97 -15.37 24.08
CA GLN A 210 -5.53 -14.34 25.04
C GLN A 210 -4.01 -14.20 25.11
N ASP A 211 -3.26 -15.27 24.83
CA ASP A 211 -1.79 -15.24 24.80
C ASP A 211 -1.22 -14.30 23.72
N LEU A 212 -1.99 -14.02 22.65
CA LEU A 212 -1.60 -13.07 21.59
C LEU A 212 -1.89 -11.61 21.99
N LEU A 213 -2.73 -11.38 23.00
CA LEU A 213 -3.09 -10.07 23.51
C LEU A 213 -2.14 -9.67 24.65
N THR A 214 -0.99 -9.13 24.28
CA THR A 214 0.07 -8.74 25.23
C THR A 214 -0.18 -7.39 25.91
N GLY A 215 -1.29 -6.72 25.59
CA GLY A 215 -1.66 -5.40 26.11
C GLY A 215 -1.44 -4.27 25.11
N LEU A 216 -2.01 -3.09 25.42
CA LEU A 216 -1.96 -1.92 24.56
C LEU A 216 -0.56 -1.29 24.55
N VAL A 217 0.09 -1.34 23.39
CA VAL A 217 1.36 -0.68 23.07
C VAL A 217 1.09 0.24 21.87
N PRO A 218 0.74 1.51 22.11
CA PRO A 218 0.34 2.45 21.06
C PRO A 218 1.58 2.97 20.31
N LEU A 219 1.37 3.69 19.19
CA LEU A 219 2.44 4.16 18.29
C LEU A 219 3.54 4.93 19.03
N GLU A 220 3.17 5.74 20.02
CA GLU A 220 4.05 6.52 20.89
C GLU A 220 5.08 5.63 21.57
N GLN A 221 4.70 4.44 22.03
CA GLN A 221 5.63 3.54 22.71
C GLN A 221 6.48 2.71 21.75
N ARG A 222 6.06 2.61 20.49
CA ARG A 222 6.76 1.82 19.45
C ARG A 222 7.72 2.66 18.61
N GLU A 223 7.53 3.97 18.56
CA GLU A 223 8.36 4.90 17.79
C GLU A 223 9.74 5.05 18.46
N THR A 224 10.82 4.80 17.70
CA THR A 224 12.19 4.76 18.23
C THR A 224 13.17 5.68 17.51
N THR A 225 12.72 6.41 16.49
CA THR A 225 13.56 6.94 15.42
C THR A 225 13.67 8.48 15.43
N LEU A 226 12.63 9.18 15.87
CA LEU A 226 12.50 10.63 15.83
C LEU A 226 13.13 11.30 17.05
N GLU A 227 14.16 12.12 16.79
CA GLU A 227 14.73 13.01 17.77
C GLU A 227 13.91 14.30 17.87
N GLY A 228 13.47 14.65 19.09
CA GLY A 228 12.71 15.89 19.33
C GLY A 228 11.20 15.67 19.44
N THR A 229 10.63 16.20 20.52
CA THR A 229 9.22 15.98 20.88
C THR A 229 8.25 16.54 19.84
N ALA A 230 8.56 17.66 19.21
CA ALA A 230 7.66 18.31 18.25
C ALA A 230 7.54 17.55 16.92
N GLU A 231 8.66 17.04 16.38
CA GLU A 231 8.69 16.28 15.13
C GLU A 231 8.01 14.92 15.30
N ARG A 232 8.36 14.23 16.39
CA ARG A 232 7.71 12.98 16.81
C ARG A 232 6.20 13.12 16.95
N GLU A 233 5.73 14.15 17.66
CA GLU A 233 4.29 14.38 17.82
C GLU A 233 3.59 14.71 16.50
N ALA A 234 4.24 15.45 15.60
CA ALA A 234 3.68 15.74 14.28
C ALA A 234 3.54 14.47 13.42
N PHE A 235 4.57 13.62 13.39
CA PHE A 235 4.52 12.34 12.68
C PHE A 235 3.44 11.42 13.27
N LEU A 236 3.37 11.30 14.59
CA LEU A 236 2.36 10.46 15.24
C LEU A 236 0.93 11.00 15.03
N ARG A 237 0.73 12.33 14.99
CA ARG A 237 -0.57 12.91 14.60
C ARG A 237 -0.93 12.55 13.16
N PHE A 238 0.04 12.63 12.25
CA PHE A 238 -0.14 12.25 10.85
C PHE A 238 -0.51 10.76 10.70
N MET A 239 0.22 9.85 11.36
CA MET A 239 -0.06 8.41 11.37
C MET A 239 -1.47 8.06 11.88
N ARG A 240 -1.95 8.74 12.92
CA ARG A 240 -3.30 8.54 13.48
C ARG A 240 -4.42 8.94 12.52
N LYS A 241 -4.15 9.75 11.48
CA LYS A 241 -5.15 10.06 10.44
C LYS A 241 -5.41 8.87 9.50
N MET A 242 -4.46 7.93 9.43
CA MET A 242 -4.52 6.76 8.56
C MET A 242 -4.87 5.47 9.34
N LEU A 243 -4.27 5.29 10.51
CA LEU A 243 -4.39 4.06 11.32
C LEU A 243 -5.59 4.13 12.26
N GLN A 244 -6.79 3.99 11.70
CA GLN A 244 -8.06 3.97 12.43
C GLN A 244 -8.83 2.66 12.17
N TRP A 245 -9.49 2.12 13.19
CA TRP A 245 -10.38 0.97 13.04
C TRP A 245 -11.50 1.23 12.02
N GLU A 246 -12.21 2.35 12.18
CA GLU A 246 -13.35 2.71 11.35
C GLU A 246 -12.87 3.35 10.03
N PRO A 247 -13.22 2.76 8.87
CA PRO A 247 -12.89 3.30 7.55
C PRO A 247 -13.23 4.78 7.38
N GLY A 248 -14.43 5.20 7.82
CA GLY A 248 -14.91 6.57 7.67
C GLY A 248 -14.24 7.61 8.59
N LYS A 249 -13.40 7.18 9.53
CA LYS A 249 -12.58 8.09 10.37
C LYS A 249 -11.19 8.33 9.79
N ARG A 250 -10.79 7.59 8.76
CA ARG A 250 -9.52 7.81 8.08
C ARG A 250 -9.64 9.03 7.18
N SER A 251 -8.60 9.88 7.18
CA SER A 251 -8.53 11.01 6.26
C SER A 251 -8.44 10.53 4.81
N SER A 252 -9.01 11.31 3.90
CA SER A 252 -8.87 11.09 2.46
C SER A 252 -7.44 11.35 1.98
N ALA A 253 -7.09 10.81 0.81
CA ALA A 253 -5.80 11.09 0.19
C ALA A 253 -5.58 12.60 -0.03
N LYS A 254 -6.61 13.32 -0.46
CA LYS A 254 -6.58 14.79 -0.60
C LYS A 254 -6.20 15.52 0.67
N GLU A 255 -6.83 15.17 1.80
CA GLU A 255 -6.53 15.80 3.09
C GLU A 255 -5.13 15.47 3.58
N LEU A 256 -4.62 14.28 3.26
CA LEU A 256 -3.26 13.85 3.63
C LEU A 256 -2.18 14.50 2.76
N ALA A 257 -2.46 14.77 1.49
CA ALA A 257 -1.54 15.52 0.61
C ALA A 257 -1.28 16.93 1.13
N GLU A 258 -2.29 17.54 1.76
CA GLU A 258 -2.25 18.89 2.32
C GLU A 258 -1.89 18.94 3.81
N ASP A 259 -1.41 17.81 4.37
CA ASP A 259 -1.12 17.71 5.79
C ASP A 259 0.07 18.58 6.22
N GLU A 260 0.03 19.10 7.45
CA GLU A 260 1.13 19.89 8.02
C GLU A 260 2.48 19.16 8.01
N TRP A 261 2.47 17.83 8.16
CA TRP A 261 3.69 17.04 8.17
C TRP A 261 4.30 16.95 6.77
N ILE A 262 3.47 16.78 5.73
CA ILE A 262 3.93 16.78 4.33
C ILE A 262 4.52 18.15 3.98
N HIS A 263 3.78 19.23 4.21
CA HIS A 263 4.23 20.60 3.91
C HIS A 263 5.49 21.02 4.67
N ARG A 264 5.73 20.47 5.87
CA ARG A 264 6.93 20.79 6.66
C ARG A 264 8.21 20.17 6.10
N HIS A 265 8.11 19.06 5.37
CA HIS A 265 9.25 18.25 4.94
C HIS A 265 9.48 18.28 3.42
N MET A 266 8.62 18.97 2.66
CA MET A 266 8.82 19.30 1.25
C MET A 266 9.59 20.61 1.07
#